data_AF-A0A7C2HQV4-F1
#
_entry.id   AF-A0A7C2HQV4-F1
#
_cell.length_a   1.000
_cell.length_b   1.000
_cell.length_c   1.000
_cell.angle_alpha   90.00
_cell.angle_beta   90.00
_cell.angle_gamma   90.00
#
_symmetry.space_group_name_H-M   'P 1'
#
loop_
_entity.id
_entity.type
_entity.pdbx_description
1 polymer ?
#
loop_
_entity_poly.entity_id
_entity_poly.type
_entity_poly.pdbx_seq_one_letter_code
_entity_poly.pdbx_strand_id
1 'polypeptide(L)'
;MSRSQQFHLHALIIPVEIAIQAIREYNAGCYKGRRNIDLDHEGYELFQGGLSDDENEQVEQLRFVAEEYGAVQQRFLPHSIVDEARLVAKNLAPILDEWGAKVAQSRPLRYHSPDEGVLELLLRPFTATKRWPVWAAKVLHFLRPDVFPILDSRAECALGISPASNPVSRYARFCSTFREVLLANEHALACAREVDKGNSPSDLKLLDKILFEMGKGGKGGRCCGGEP
;
A
#
# COMPACT_ATOMS: atom_id res chain seq x y z
N MET A 1 2.79 -22.64 -29.02
CA MET A 1 2.92 -21.17 -29.10
C MET A 1 1.64 -20.55 -28.57
N SER A 2 1.67 -20.11 -27.32
CA SER A 2 0.49 -19.67 -26.57
C SER A 2 0.09 -18.24 -26.96
N ARG A 3 -1.19 -18.04 -27.27
CA ARG A 3 -1.81 -16.73 -27.50
C ARG A 3 -1.82 -15.97 -26.19
N SER A 4 -0.87 -15.06 -26.03
CA SER A 4 -0.90 -14.01 -25.01
C SER A 4 -2.17 -13.18 -25.19
N GLN A 5 -3.16 -13.40 -24.33
CA GLN A 5 -4.30 -12.52 -24.19
C GLN A 5 -3.80 -11.16 -23.68
N GLN A 6 -3.54 -10.23 -24.60
CA GLN A 6 -3.53 -8.81 -24.31
C GLN A 6 -4.97 -8.41 -23.97
N PHE A 7 -5.37 -8.60 -22.72
CA PHE A 7 -6.45 -7.81 -22.16
C PHE A 7 -5.88 -6.39 -22.02
N HIS A 8 -6.15 -5.55 -23.02
CA HIS A 8 -6.10 -4.10 -22.81
C HIS A 8 -7.19 -3.77 -21.80
N LEU A 9 -6.87 -3.86 -20.51
CA LEU A 9 -7.61 -3.13 -19.48
C LEU A 9 -7.48 -1.66 -19.88
N HIS A 10 -8.57 -1.07 -20.38
CA HIS A 10 -8.64 0.38 -20.45
C HIS A 10 -8.40 0.88 -19.02
N ALA A 11 -7.35 1.68 -18.85
CA ALA A 11 -7.01 2.25 -17.55
C ALA A 11 -8.27 2.90 -16.96
N LEU A 12 -8.56 2.60 -15.69
CA LEU A 12 -9.71 3.17 -14.97
C LEU A 12 -9.64 4.69 -15.04
N ILE A 13 -10.64 5.31 -15.66
CA ILE A 13 -10.79 6.78 -15.70
C ILE A 13 -11.70 7.20 -14.55
N ILE A 14 -11.21 8.11 -13.72
CA ILE A 14 -11.85 8.60 -12.52
C ILE A 14 -12.39 10.01 -12.81
N PRO A 15 -13.72 10.22 -12.81
CA PRO A 15 -14.28 11.55 -12.93
C PRO A 15 -13.81 12.47 -11.80
N VAL A 16 -13.61 13.75 -12.11
CA VAL A 16 -13.08 14.75 -11.16
C VAL A 16 -13.95 14.83 -9.89
N GLU A 17 -15.27 14.79 -10.06
CA GLU A 17 -16.23 14.86 -8.95
C GLU A 17 -16.11 13.66 -8.02
N ILE A 18 -15.86 12.48 -8.58
CA ILE A 18 -15.65 11.24 -7.81
C ILE A 18 -14.32 11.32 -7.04
N ALA A 19 -13.25 11.79 -7.66
CA ALA A 19 -11.96 11.95 -7.00
C ALA A 19 -12.04 12.95 -5.83
N ILE A 20 -12.68 14.11 -6.04
CA ILE A 20 -12.90 15.12 -4.99
C ILE A 20 -13.74 14.55 -3.84
N GLN A 21 -14.84 13.88 -4.17
CA GLN A 21 -15.74 13.33 -3.15
C GLN A 21 -15.03 12.24 -2.33
N ALA A 22 -14.28 11.36 -2.98
CA ALA A 22 -13.50 10.33 -2.30
C ALA A 22 -12.48 10.95 -1.32
N ILE A 23 -11.74 11.99 -1.72
CA ILE A 23 -10.84 12.68 -0.79
C ILE A 23 -11.56 13.25 0.42
N ARG A 24 -12.73 13.89 0.23
CA ARG A 24 -13.53 14.42 1.35
C ARG A 24 -13.98 13.31 2.30
N GLU A 25 -14.47 12.20 1.75
CA GLU A 25 -14.93 11.05 2.53
C GLU A 25 -13.80 10.36 3.29
N TYR A 26 -12.65 10.17 2.63
CA TYR A 26 -11.48 9.62 3.29
C TYR A 26 -11.01 10.50 4.44
N ASN A 27 -10.86 11.81 4.19
CA ASN A 27 -10.32 12.75 5.16
C ASN A 27 -11.26 12.99 6.35
N ALA A 28 -12.58 12.86 6.14
CA ALA A 28 -13.59 12.88 7.21
C ALA A 28 -13.78 11.52 7.90
N GLY A 29 -13.24 10.45 7.32
CA GLY A 29 -13.38 9.08 7.82
C GLY A 29 -12.55 8.81 9.07
N CYS A 30 -12.97 7.79 9.82
CA CYS A 30 -12.27 7.33 11.02
C CYS A 30 -11.99 5.82 10.98
N TYR A 31 -10.86 5.43 11.55
CA TYR A 31 -10.47 4.05 11.83
C TYR A 31 -10.13 3.92 13.32
N LYS A 32 -10.75 2.95 14.01
CA LYS A 32 -10.59 2.73 15.47
C LYS A 32 -10.74 4.00 16.32
N GLY A 33 -11.68 4.87 15.94
CA GLY A 33 -11.96 6.12 16.67
C GLY A 33 -11.00 7.28 16.36
N ARG A 34 -10.02 7.09 15.46
CA ARG A 34 -9.06 8.11 15.03
C ARG A 34 -9.35 8.52 13.59
N ARG A 35 -9.12 9.79 13.22
CA ARG A 35 -9.32 10.22 11.83
C ARG A 35 -8.23 9.61 10.94
N ASN A 36 -8.58 9.28 9.70
CA ASN A 36 -7.62 8.70 8.76
C ASN A 36 -6.43 9.63 8.50
N ILE A 37 -6.66 10.95 8.43
CA ILE A 37 -5.59 11.93 8.22
C ILE A 37 -4.60 11.99 9.38
N ASP A 38 -5.08 11.82 10.61
CA ASP A 38 -4.20 11.85 11.79
C ASP A 38 -3.33 10.59 11.83
N LEU A 39 -3.91 9.43 11.46
CA LEU A 39 -3.18 8.16 11.30
C LEU A 39 -2.13 8.22 10.19
N ASP A 40 -2.46 8.83 9.04
CA ASP A 40 -1.51 9.03 7.95
C ASP A 40 -0.34 9.92 8.42
N HIS A 41 -0.63 11.07 9.06
CA HIS A 41 0.40 12.00 9.55
C HIS A 41 1.33 11.35 10.59
N GLU A 42 0.78 10.68 11.60
CA GLU A 42 1.60 9.97 12.60
C GLU A 42 2.51 8.92 11.94
N GLY A 43 2.00 8.20 10.94
CA GLY A 43 2.81 7.25 10.20
C GLY A 43 3.95 7.93 9.42
N TYR A 44 3.68 9.04 8.73
CA TYR A 44 4.75 9.75 8.02
C TYR A 44 5.76 10.41 8.97
N GLU A 45 5.33 10.91 10.13
CA GLU A 45 6.23 11.42 11.17
C GLU A 45 7.13 10.31 11.72
N LEU A 46 6.54 9.15 12.04
CA LEU A 46 7.24 7.99 12.58
C LEU A 46 8.31 7.41 11.63
N PHE A 47 8.09 7.55 10.31
CA PHE A 47 8.99 7.04 9.27
C PHE A 47 9.81 8.13 8.57
N GLN A 48 9.76 9.40 9.03
CA GLN A 48 10.45 10.53 8.38
C GLN A 48 11.97 10.33 8.28
N GLY A 49 12.57 9.66 9.28
CA GLY A 49 13.99 9.31 9.31
C GLY A 49 14.33 7.99 8.61
N GLY A 50 13.34 7.33 7.99
CA GLY A 50 13.47 5.96 7.51
C GLY A 50 13.11 4.93 8.58
N LEU A 51 13.55 3.69 8.36
CA LEU A 51 13.40 2.61 9.33
C LEU A 51 14.61 2.62 10.27
N SER A 52 14.37 2.55 11.58
CA SER A 52 15.43 2.62 12.60
C SER A 52 16.38 1.41 12.50
N ASP A 53 17.65 1.65 12.83
CA ASP A 53 18.69 0.65 13.03
C ASP A 53 18.67 0.07 14.47
N ASP A 54 18.03 0.75 15.41
CA ASP A 54 17.70 0.21 16.73
C ASP A 54 16.54 -0.80 16.63
N GLU A 55 16.74 -2.01 17.15
CA GLU A 55 15.74 -3.08 17.07
C GLU A 55 14.43 -2.71 17.77
N ASN A 56 14.47 -2.02 18.92
CA ASN A 56 13.25 -1.69 19.66
C ASN A 56 12.43 -0.63 18.92
N GLU A 57 13.09 0.42 18.42
CA GLU A 57 12.44 1.43 17.60
C GLU A 57 11.88 0.82 16.31
N GLN A 58 12.64 -0.06 15.65
CA GLN A 58 12.19 -0.76 14.45
C GLN A 58 10.94 -1.63 14.74
N VAL A 59 10.91 -2.32 15.89
CA VAL A 59 9.73 -3.09 16.32
C VAL A 59 8.53 -2.19 16.55
N GLU A 60 8.69 -1.02 17.16
CA GLU A 60 7.59 -0.06 17.35
C GLU A 60 7.08 0.50 16.01
N GLN A 61 7.98 0.84 15.08
CA GLN A 61 7.61 1.25 13.72
C GLN A 61 6.80 0.16 13.01
N LEU A 62 7.26 -1.09 13.07
CA LEU A 62 6.58 -2.24 12.46
C LEU A 62 5.22 -2.52 13.13
N ARG A 63 5.16 -2.48 14.46
CA ARG A 63 3.94 -2.67 15.27
C ARG A 63 2.89 -1.63 14.92
N PHE A 64 3.28 -0.35 14.83
CA PHE A 64 2.37 0.73 14.45
C PHE A 64 1.68 0.41 13.11
N VAL A 65 2.43 0.01 12.09
CA VAL A 65 1.86 -0.32 10.78
C VAL A 65 0.91 -1.52 10.86
N ALA A 66 1.31 -2.57 11.58
CA ALA A 66 0.47 -3.76 11.78
C ALA A 66 -0.84 -3.43 12.51
N GLU A 67 -0.74 -2.84 13.69
CA GLU A 67 -1.84 -2.73 14.65
C GLU A 67 -2.65 -1.45 14.49
N GLU A 68 -1.97 -0.30 14.55
CA GLU A 68 -2.61 1.01 14.60
C GLU A 68 -3.10 1.41 13.21
N TYR A 69 -2.26 1.23 12.18
CA TYR A 69 -2.61 1.53 10.80
C TYR A 69 -3.37 0.38 10.09
N GLY A 70 -3.53 -0.76 10.76
CA GLY A 70 -4.39 -1.86 10.33
C GLY A 70 -3.86 -2.65 9.12
N ALA A 71 -2.56 -2.96 9.06
CA ALA A 71 -2.05 -3.99 8.13
C ALA A 71 -2.48 -5.40 8.56
N VAL A 72 -2.53 -5.67 9.87
CA VAL A 72 -2.79 -6.99 10.44
C VAL A 72 -3.81 -6.86 11.57
N GLN A 73 -4.63 -7.88 11.77
CA GLN A 73 -5.49 -7.96 12.95
C GLN A 73 -5.00 -9.08 13.84
N GLN A 74 -4.78 -8.80 15.13
CA GLN A 74 -4.25 -9.76 16.11
C GLN A 74 -4.95 -11.11 16.07
N ARG A 75 -6.27 -11.14 15.86
CA ARG A 75 -7.07 -12.38 15.75
C ARG A 75 -6.63 -13.34 14.64
N PHE A 76 -5.83 -12.88 13.69
CA PHE A 76 -5.32 -13.69 12.58
C PHE A 76 -3.88 -14.16 12.78
N LEU A 77 -3.24 -13.79 13.90
CA LEU A 77 -1.87 -14.13 14.21
C LEU A 77 -1.79 -15.29 15.22
N PRO A 78 -0.81 -16.20 15.06
CA PRO A 78 -0.53 -17.23 16.05
C PRO A 78 0.15 -16.66 17.32
N HIS A 79 0.84 -15.52 17.19
CA HIS A 79 1.58 -14.84 18.24
C HIS A 79 1.14 -13.37 18.38
N SER A 80 1.69 -12.64 19.35
CA SER A 80 1.41 -11.20 19.46
C SER A 80 1.95 -10.43 18.25
N ILE A 81 1.34 -9.29 17.89
CA ILE A 81 1.88 -8.40 16.84
C ILE A 81 3.32 -8.00 17.13
N VAL A 82 3.68 -7.80 18.41
CA VAL A 82 5.04 -7.48 18.83
C VAL A 82 6.02 -8.60 18.49
N ASP A 83 5.65 -9.87 18.70
CA ASP A 83 6.51 -11.01 18.38
C ASP A 83 6.73 -11.14 16.87
N GLU A 84 5.67 -10.93 16.07
CA GLU A 84 5.78 -10.91 14.61
C GLU A 84 6.64 -9.74 14.12
N ALA A 85 6.51 -8.55 14.73
CA ALA A 85 7.34 -7.39 14.41
C ALA A 85 8.82 -7.66 14.73
N ARG A 86 9.13 -8.28 15.87
CA ARG A 86 10.49 -8.74 16.20
C ARG A 86 11.02 -9.76 15.20
N LEU A 87 10.16 -10.69 14.75
CA LEU A 87 10.55 -11.66 13.73
C LEU A 87 10.92 -10.97 12.41
N VAL A 88 10.13 -9.99 11.97
CA VAL A 88 10.45 -9.18 10.79
C VAL A 88 11.75 -8.42 10.98
N ALA A 89 11.94 -7.75 12.12
CA ALA A 89 13.15 -7.01 12.44
C ALA A 89 14.40 -7.91 12.39
N LYS A 90 14.33 -9.09 13.01
CA LYS A 90 15.39 -10.11 12.96
C LYS A 90 15.70 -10.60 11.54
N ASN A 91 14.68 -10.76 10.69
CA ASN A 91 14.86 -11.14 9.30
C ASN A 91 15.46 -10.01 8.44
N LEU A 92 15.21 -8.76 8.83
CA LEU A 92 15.70 -7.58 8.14
C LEU A 92 17.15 -7.25 8.52
N ALA A 93 17.53 -7.42 9.79
CA ALA A 93 18.86 -7.14 10.32
C ALA A 93 20.04 -7.59 9.43
N PRO A 94 20.10 -8.83 8.90
CA PRO A 94 21.23 -9.26 8.07
C PRO A 94 21.32 -8.56 6.70
N ILE A 95 20.27 -7.86 6.27
CA ILE A 95 20.18 -7.21 4.96
C ILE A 95 19.76 -5.74 5.05
N LEU A 96 19.77 -5.13 6.24
CA LEU A 96 19.17 -3.81 6.47
C LEU A 96 19.78 -2.75 5.55
N ASP A 97 21.10 -2.74 5.40
CA ASP A 97 21.81 -1.79 4.53
C ASP A 97 21.44 -1.96 3.06
N GLU A 98 21.45 -3.20 2.56
CA GLU A 98 21.08 -3.51 1.17
C GLU A 98 19.61 -3.14 0.92
N TRP A 99 18.74 -3.53 1.84
CA TRP A 99 17.30 -3.29 1.78
C TRP A 99 16.99 -1.79 1.79
N GLY A 100 17.57 -1.04 2.73
CA GLY A 100 17.42 0.41 2.85
C GLY A 100 17.97 1.15 1.62
N ALA A 101 19.14 0.73 1.11
CA ALA A 101 19.68 1.27 -0.13
C ALA A 101 18.73 1.06 -1.32
N LYS A 102 18.10 -0.11 -1.41
CA LYS A 102 17.13 -0.42 -2.49
C LYS A 102 15.84 0.38 -2.36
N VAL A 103 15.33 0.59 -1.16
CA VAL A 103 14.21 1.51 -0.91
C VAL A 103 14.56 2.93 -1.36
N ALA A 104 15.73 3.44 -0.96
CA ALA A 104 16.17 4.79 -1.30
C ALA A 104 16.40 4.98 -2.81
N GLN A 105 17.00 3.98 -3.48
CA GLN A 105 17.32 4.03 -4.91
C GLN A 105 16.09 3.79 -5.82
N SER A 106 14.97 3.29 -5.27
CA SER A 106 13.77 3.04 -6.06
C SER A 106 13.22 4.33 -6.64
N ARG A 107 12.88 4.29 -7.93
CA ARG A 107 12.38 5.44 -8.68
C ARG A 107 10.89 5.65 -8.42
N PRO A 108 10.38 6.89 -8.44
CA PRO A 108 8.95 7.16 -8.28
C PRO A 108 8.11 6.36 -9.28
N LEU A 109 6.97 5.82 -8.82
CA LEU A 109 6.16 4.87 -9.57
C LEU A 109 5.69 5.43 -10.91
N ARG A 110 5.41 6.73 -10.97
CA ARG A 110 5.05 7.46 -12.19
C ARG A 110 6.04 7.20 -13.33
N TYR A 111 7.32 7.07 -13.01
CA TYR A 111 8.38 6.86 -13.99
C TYR A 111 8.71 5.39 -14.22
N HIS A 112 8.69 4.56 -13.17
CA HIS A 112 9.12 3.17 -13.26
C HIS A 112 8.38 2.27 -12.27
N SER A 113 7.85 1.15 -12.76
CA SER A 113 7.33 0.09 -11.88
C SER A 113 8.49 -0.71 -11.26
N PRO A 114 8.48 -1.02 -9.96
CA PRO A 114 9.54 -1.85 -9.37
C PRO A 114 9.63 -3.22 -10.03
N ASP A 115 10.84 -3.67 -10.35
CA ASP A 115 11.08 -5.00 -10.92
C ASP A 115 10.80 -6.11 -9.88
N GLU A 116 10.38 -7.29 -10.33
CA GLU A 116 10.04 -8.39 -9.43
C GLU A 116 11.20 -8.77 -8.49
N GLY A 117 12.45 -8.83 -8.98
CA GLY A 117 13.60 -9.14 -8.12
C GLY A 117 13.87 -8.08 -7.04
N VAL A 118 13.56 -6.82 -7.30
CA VAL A 118 13.61 -5.77 -6.26
C VAL A 118 12.50 -6.00 -5.24
N LEU A 119 11.29 -6.30 -5.70
CA LEU A 119 10.17 -6.61 -4.80
C LEU A 119 10.44 -7.87 -3.97
N GLU A 120 11.04 -8.92 -4.54
CA GLU A 120 11.42 -10.12 -3.79
C GLU A 120 12.34 -9.77 -2.61
N LEU A 121 13.39 -9.00 -2.85
CA LEU A 121 14.29 -8.54 -1.79
C LEU A 121 13.54 -7.70 -0.73
N LEU A 122 12.74 -6.74 -1.18
CA LEU A 122 12.06 -5.80 -0.27
C LEU A 122 11.00 -6.48 0.59
N LEU A 123 10.33 -7.48 0.05
CA LEU A 123 9.23 -8.18 0.70
C LEU A 123 9.70 -9.36 1.57
N ARG A 124 10.89 -9.92 1.28
CA ARG A 124 11.45 -11.11 1.95
C ARG A 124 11.36 -11.08 3.48
N PRO A 125 11.72 -9.99 4.20
CA PRO A 125 11.72 -9.97 5.66
C PRO A 125 10.36 -10.29 6.30
N PHE A 126 9.28 -9.97 5.58
CA PHE A 126 7.92 -10.08 6.08
C PHE A 126 7.32 -11.48 5.89
N THR A 127 7.89 -12.29 4.99
CA THR A 127 7.32 -13.56 4.50
C THR A 127 7.00 -14.59 5.58
N ALA A 128 7.60 -14.48 6.77
CA ALA A 128 7.32 -15.33 7.92
C ALA A 128 5.98 -15.02 8.62
N THR A 129 5.35 -13.87 8.32
CA THR A 129 4.13 -13.41 8.98
C THR A 129 2.87 -13.71 8.16
N LYS A 130 1.73 -13.93 8.83
CA LYS A 130 0.43 -14.03 8.12
C LYS A 130 0.00 -12.63 7.68
N ARG A 131 -0.46 -12.48 6.43
CA ARG A 131 -0.80 -11.18 5.78
C ARG A 131 0.42 -10.29 5.47
N TRP A 132 1.61 -10.88 5.41
CA TRP A 132 2.84 -10.17 5.10
C TRP A 132 2.80 -9.22 3.90
N PRO A 133 2.08 -9.50 2.78
CA PRO A 133 2.14 -8.60 1.62
C PRO A 133 1.55 -7.22 1.92
N VAL A 134 0.48 -7.17 2.72
CA VAL A 134 -0.19 -5.92 3.11
C VAL A 134 0.70 -5.13 4.08
N TRP A 135 1.31 -5.83 5.04
CA TRP A 135 2.20 -5.21 6.02
C TRP A 135 3.44 -4.62 5.34
N ALA A 136 4.11 -5.42 4.51
CA ALA A 136 5.28 -4.97 3.76
C ALA A 136 4.96 -3.77 2.85
N ALA A 137 3.86 -3.83 2.09
CA ALA A 137 3.45 -2.72 1.23
C ALA A 137 3.18 -1.42 2.00
N LYS A 138 2.57 -1.50 3.19
CA LYS A 138 2.32 -0.32 4.04
C LYS A 138 3.61 0.25 4.63
N VAL A 139 4.55 -0.59 5.09
CA VAL A 139 5.87 -0.12 5.57
C VAL A 139 6.64 0.57 4.45
N LEU A 140 6.72 -0.06 3.28
CA LEU A 140 7.37 0.51 2.10
C LEU A 140 6.71 1.83 1.67
N HIS A 141 5.39 1.93 1.74
CA HIS A 141 4.66 3.15 1.44
C HIS A 141 5.02 4.30 2.38
N PHE A 142 5.11 4.06 3.69
CA PHE A 142 5.51 5.10 4.64
C PHE A 142 6.93 5.60 4.40
N LEU A 143 7.84 4.71 3.99
CA LEU A 143 9.22 5.07 3.65
C LEU A 143 9.32 5.85 2.33
N ARG A 144 8.52 5.48 1.32
CA ARG A 144 8.55 6.05 -0.03
C ARG A 144 7.14 6.13 -0.63
N PRO A 145 6.33 7.13 -0.23
CA PRO A 145 4.94 7.25 -0.65
C PRO A 145 4.80 7.63 -2.13
N ASP A 146 5.88 7.98 -2.81
CA ASP A 146 5.94 8.25 -4.25
C ASP A 146 6.26 6.99 -5.09
N VAL A 147 6.69 5.90 -4.45
CA VAL A 147 7.15 4.66 -5.10
C VAL A 147 6.20 3.50 -4.88
N PHE A 148 5.83 3.24 -3.63
CA PHE A 148 5.17 1.98 -3.26
C PHE A 148 3.70 2.25 -2.92
N PRO A 149 2.74 1.76 -3.72
CA PRO A 149 1.32 1.89 -3.40
C PRO A 149 0.92 0.90 -2.31
N ILE A 150 -0.06 1.28 -1.48
CA ILE A 150 -0.56 0.42 -0.40
C ILE A 150 -1.38 -0.71 -1.02
N LEU A 151 -1.02 -1.96 -0.71
CA LEU A 151 -1.79 -3.14 -1.10
C LEU A 151 -2.98 -3.32 -0.15
N ASP A 152 -4.05 -2.56 -0.38
CA ASP A 152 -5.32 -2.68 0.35
C ASP A 152 -6.39 -3.38 -0.49
N SER A 153 -7.23 -4.20 0.15
CA SER A 153 -8.25 -4.97 -0.55
C SER A 153 -9.33 -4.10 -1.22
N ARG A 154 -9.57 -2.87 -0.72
CA ARG A 154 -10.48 -1.93 -1.38
C ARG A 154 -9.85 -1.34 -2.62
N ALA A 155 -8.57 -0.97 -2.56
CA ALA A 155 -7.85 -0.50 -3.74
C ALA A 155 -7.77 -1.60 -4.82
N GLU A 156 -7.49 -2.84 -4.42
CA GLU A 156 -7.51 -3.97 -5.35
C GLU A 156 -8.90 -4.21 -5.97
N CYS A 157 -9.96 -4.10 -5.17
CA CYS A 157 -11.34 -4.23 -5.63
C CYS A 157 -11.67 -3.13 -6.66
N ALA A 158 -11.31 -1.87 -6.37
CA ALA A 158 -11.51 -0.75 -7.28
C ALA A 158 -10.74 -0.92 -8.61
N LEU A 159 -9.56 -1.54 -8.55
CA LEU A 159 -8.73 -1.83 -9.73
C LEU A 159 -9.12 -3.13 -10.44
N GLY A 160 -10.08 -3.91 -9.93
CA GLY A 160 -10.48 -5.19 -10.50
C GLY A 160 -9.36 -6.25 -10.48
N ILE A 161 -8.39 -6.13 -9.57
CA ILE A 161 -7.25 -7.04 -9.49
C ILE A 161 -7.68 -8.30 -8.76
N SER A 162 -7.68 -9.42 -9.49
CA SER A 162 -7.92 -10.74 -8.90
C SER A 162 -6.70 -11.21 -8.09
N PRO A 163 -6.91 -12.03 -7.05
CA PRO A 163 -5.81 -12.64 -6.30
C PRO A 163 -4.90 -13.46 -7.23
N ALA A 164 -3.60 -13.16 -7.26
CA ALA A 164 -2.62 -14.06 -7.89
C ALA A 164 -2.11 -15.10 -6.87
N SER A 165 -1.60 -16.23 -7.37
CA SER A 165 -1.05 -17.29 -6.53
C SER A 165 0.27 -16.89 -5.86
N ASN A 166 1.13 -16.15 -6.57
CA ASN A 166 2.38 -15.62 -6.03
C ASN A 166 2.18 -14.17 -5.51
N PRO A 167 2.44 -13.87 -4.22
CA PRO A 167 2.25 -12.54 -3.67
C PRO A 167 3.18 -11.45 -4.25
N VAL A 168 4.41 -11.78 -4.66
CA VAL A 168 5.33 -10.83 -5.28
C VAL A 168 4.80 -10.43 -6.65
N SER A 169 4.46 -11.40 -7.50
CA SER A 169 3.87 -11.12 -8.82
C SER A 169 2.51 -10.41 -8.70
N ARG A 170 1.73 -10.71 -7.65
CA ARG A 170 0.50 -9.95 -7.32
C ARG A 170 0.82 -8.48 -7.06
N TYR A 171 1.82 -8.19 -6.23
CA TYR A 171 2.18 -6.82 -5.89
C TYR A 171 2.82 -6.08 -7.07
N ALA A 172 3.65 -6.76 -7.88
CA ALA A 172 4.19 -6.19 -9.12
C ALA A 172 3.07 -5.80 -10.09
N ARG A 173 2.08 -6.67 -10.29
CA ARG A 173 0.88 -6.36 -11.09
C ARG A 173 0.09 -5.19 -10.51
N PHE A 174 -0.10 -5.19 -9.19
CA PHE A 174 -0.75 -4.08 -8.50
C PHE A 174 -0.04 -2.76 -8.75
N CYS A 175 1.28 -2.69 -8.60
CA CYS A 175 2.08 -1.51 -8.91
C CYS A 175 1.95 -1.07 -10.38
N SER A 176 1.95 -2.02 -11.32
CA SER A 176 1.77 -1.71 -12.75
C SER A 176 0.39 -1.11 -13.05
N THR A 177 -0.69 -1.75 -12.57
CA THR A 177 -2.06 -1.27 -12.78
C THR A 177 -2.29 0.06 -12.06
N PHE A 178 -1.79 0.22 -10.83
CA PHE A 178 -1.86 1.47 -10.08
C PHE A 178 -1.16 2.60 -10.83
N ARG A 179 0.00 2.33 -11.42
CA ARG A 179 0.74 3.29 -12.26
C ARG A 179 -0.06 3.73 -13.49
N GLU A 180 -0.70 2.79 -14.18
CA GLU A 180 -1.54 3.11 -15.35
C GLU A 180 -2.68 4.04 -14.97
N VAL A 181 -3.36 3.77 -13.85
CA VAL A 181 -4.43 4.63 -13.33
C VAL A 181 -3.89 5.98 -12.87
N LEU A 182 -2.72 6.02 -12.23
CA LEU A 182 -2.05 7.26 -11.83
C LEU A 182 -1.81 8.18 -13.03
N LEU A 183 -1.29 7.64 -14.14
CA LEU A 183 -0.99 8.40 -15.36
C LEU A 183 -2.25 8.79 -16.12
N ALA A 184 -3.28 7.95 -16.13
CA ALA A 184 -4.53 8.23 -16.84
C ALA A 184 -5.38 9.33 -16.18
N ASN A 185 -5.10 9.68 -14.90
CA ASN A 185 -5.95 10.54 -14.09
C ASN A 185 -5.24 11.78 -13.55
N GLU A 186 -4.18 12.27 -14.19
CA GLU A 186 -3.41 13.44 -13.74
C GLU A 186 -4.29 14.67 -13.47
N HIS A 187 -5.29 14.94 -14.32
CA HIS A 187 -6.20 16.06 -14.13
C HIS A 187 -7.10 15.89 -12.89
N ALA A 188 -7.69 14.71 -12.70
CA ALA A 188 -8.53 14.43 -11.53
C ALA A 188 -7.71 14.49 -10.23
N LEU A 189 -6.46 14.01 -10.25
CA LEU A 189 -5.55 14.09 -9.11
C LEU A 189 -5.17 15.54 -8.78
N ALA A 190 -4.93 16.38 -9.78
CA ALA A 190 -4.68 17.81 -9.56
C ALA A 190 -5.87 18.50 -8.89
N CYS A 191 -7.11 18.22 -9.32
CA CYS A 191 -8.30 18.77 -8.68
C CYS A 191 -8.52 18.23 -7.27
N ALA A 192 -8.26 16.93 -7.05
CA ALA A 192 -8.35 16.31 -5.74
C ALA A 192 -7.31 16.87 -4.75
N ARG A 193 -6.12 17.25 -5.24
CA ARG A 193 -5.03 17.87 -4.45
C ARG A 193 -5.48 19.16 -3.78
N GLU A 194 -6.20 20.02 -4.50
CA GLU A 194 -6.71 21.29 -3.97
C GLU A 194 -7.66 21.08 -2.77
N VAL A 195 -8.42 19.98 -2.78
CA VAL A 195 -9.35 19.64 -1.70
C VAL A 195 -8.67 18.90 -0.56
N ASP A 196 -7.63 18.11 -0.85
CA ASP A 196 -6.85 17.39 0.14
C ASP A 196 -6.02 18.32 1.05
N LYS A 197 -5.72 19.55 0.60
CA LYS A 197 -5.03 20.59 1.38
C LYS A 197 -3.71 20.14 2.00
N GLY A 198 -2.97 19.27 1.30
CA GLY A 198 -1.65 18.81 1.71
C GLY A 198 -1.62 17.62 2.68
N ASN A 199 -2.76 16.97 2.98
CA ASN A 199 -2.80 15.78 3.85
C ASN A 199 -2.19 14.52 3.21
N SER A 200 -1.79 14.56 1.94
CA SER A 200 -1.16 13.44 1.23
C SER A 200 0.21 13.87 0.70
N PRO A 201 1.31 13.17 1.00
CA PRO A 201 2.67 13.58 0.60
C PRO A 201 2.97 13.38 -0.89
N SER A 202 2.13 12.64 -1.62
CA SER A 202 2.34 12.33 -3.04
C SER A 202 1.02 12.13 -3.78
N ASP A 203 1.03 12.18 -5.11
CA ASP A 203 -0.15 11.84 -5.94
C ASP A 203 -0.50 10.35 -5.84
N LEU A 204 0.49 9.50 -5.55
CA LEU A 204 0.26 8.08 -5.32
C LEU A 204 -0.55 7.87 -4.03
N LYS A 205 -0.26 8.58 -2.93
CA LYS A 205 -1.11 8.53 -1.73
C LYS A 205 -2.49 9.12 -1.98
N LEU A 206 -2.57 10.18 -2.78
CA LEU A 206 -3.86 10.77 -3.15
C LEU A 206 -4.74 9.76 -3.91
N LEU A 207 -4.15 9.07 -4.89
CA LEU A 207 -4.83 8.00 -5.62
C LEU A 207 -5.21 6.82 -4.70
N ASP A 208 -4.35 6.44 -3.76
CA ASP A 208 -4.65 5.40 -2.76
C ASP A 208 -5.92 5.72 -1.97
N LYS A 209 -6.05 6.95 -1.46
CA LYS A 209 -7.26 7.42 -0.77
C LYS A 209 -8.50 7.30 -1.68
N ILE A 210 -8.37 7.73 -2.94
CA ILE A 210 -9.47 7.68 -3.90
C ILE A 210 -9.92 6.23 -4.15
N LEU A 211 -8.98 5.33 -4.47
CA LEU A 211 -9.28 3.93 -4.75
C LEU A 211 -9.82 3.20 -3.52
N PHE A 212 -9.33 3.53 -2.33
CA PHE A 212 -9.84 2.98 -1.08
C PHE A 212 -11.32 3.31 -0.86
N GLU A 213 -11.73 4.55 -1.12
CA GLU A 213 -13.13 4.98 -1.00
C GLU A 213 -14.00 4.38 -2.10
N MET A 214 -13.54 4.38 -3.36
CA MET A 214 -14.24 3.73 -4.47
C MET A 214 -14.50 2.24 -4.19
N GLY A 215 -13.53 1.56 -3.57
CA GLY A 215 -13.65 0.17 -3.18
C GLY A 215 -14.63 -0.10 -2.02
N LYS A 216 -15.09 0.92 -1.27
CA LYS A 216 -16.12 0.75 -0.22
C LYS A 216 -17.46 0.31 -0.80
N GLY A 217 -17.85 0.84 -1.96
CA GLY A 217 -19.14 0.57 -2.61
C GLY A 217 -19.25 -0.82 -3.25
N GLY A 218 -18.13 -1.53 -3.46
CA GLY A 218 -18.08 -2.85 -4.08
C GLY A 218 -18.70 -4.00 -3.27
N LYS A 219 -19.16 -3.76 -2.04
CA LYS A 219 -19.76 -4.80 -1.17
C LYS A 219 -21.14 -5.31 -1.62
N GLY A 220 -21.71 -4.77 -2.70
CA GLY A 220 -22.93 -5.30 -3.34
C GLY A 220 -22.68 -6.22 -4.54
N GLY A 221 -21.45 -6.36 -5.03
CA GLY A 221 -21.17 -7.04 -6.30
C GLY A 221 -19.89 -7.88 -6.29
N ARG A 222 -20.02 -9.16 -5.94
CA ARG A 222 -19.24 -10.29 -6.52
C ARG A 222 -17.73 -10.06 -6.77
N CYS A 223 -16.97 -9.59 -5.78
CA CYS A 223 -15.49 -9.68 -5.80
C CYS A 223 -14.91 -10.71 -4.80
N CYS A 224 -15.77 -11.42 -4.05
CA CYS A 224 -15.36 -12.54 -3.21
C CYS A 224 -15.94 -13.83 -3.77
N GLY A 225 -15.29 -14.40 -4.79
CA GLY A 225 -15.50 -15.80 -5.15
C GLY A 225 -14.71 -16.69 -4.19
N GLY A 226 -15.40 -17.62 -3.52
CA GLY A 226 -14.78 -18.70 -2.77
C GLY A 226 -15.52 -19.06 -1.48
N GLU A 227 -16.63 -19.79 -1.61
CA GLU A 227 -17.12 -20.73 -0.61
C GLU A 227 -16.05 -21.81 -0.30
N PRO A 228 -16.09 -22.48 0.86
CA PRO A 228 -15.87 -23.92 0.90
C PRO A 228 -17.11 -24.70 0.43
#